data_AF-A0A350CIS5-F1
#
_entry.id   AF-A0A350CIS5-F1
#
_cell.length_a   1.000
_cell.length_b   1.000
_cell.length_c   1.000
_cell.angle_alpha   90.00
_cell.angle_beta   90.00
_cell.angle_gamma   90.00
#
_symmetry.space_group_name_H-M   'P 1'
#
loop_
_entity.id
_entity.type
_entity.pdbx_description
1 polymer ?
#
loop_
_entity_poly.entity_id
_entity_poly.type
_entity_poly.pdbx_seq_one_letter_code
_entity_poly.pdbx_strand_id
1 'polypeptide(L)'
;MPASVVTVLRLDHVTFVVRDLASSRRFYVDVLGMQEVPRPAFSFAGCWFQAGATLIHLILEHDLSGPAGFPVEVLQRSTRNHHVAFAVPDARTAAAQLKAAGVPLMDDAKLRPDGAVQVFLLDPDNHVIELCSGP
;
A
#
# COMPACT_ATOMS: atom_id res chain seq x y z
N MET A 1 1.66 39.89 11.40
CA MET A 1 1.44 38.59 12.08
C MET A 1 1.91 37.52 11.10
N PRO A 2 2.94 36.70 11.41
CA PRO A 2 3.20 35.55 10.55
C PRO A 2 1.94 34.69 10.54
N ALA A 3 1.54 34.20 9.37
CA ALA A 3 0.38 33.33 9.26
C ALA A 3 0.53 32.16 10.24
N SER A 4 -0.54 31.83 10.97
CA SER A 4 -0.57 30.66 11.83
C SER A 4 -0.20 29.44 10.99
N VAL A 5 0.95 28.85 11.26
CA VAL A 5 1.40 27.64 10.55
C VAL A 5 0.61 26.43 11.04
N VAL A 6 0.22 25.57 10.12
CA VAL A 6 -0.45 24.30 10.42
C VAL A 6 0.58 23.30 10.94
N THR A 7 0.28 22.61 12.05
CA THR A 7 1.13 21.54 12.60
C THR A 7 0.65 20.18 12.08
N VAL A 8 1.41 19.60 11.16
CA VAL A 8 1.18 18.21 10.70
C VAL A 8 1.76 17.25 11.74
N LEU A 9 0.97 16.24 12.13
CA LEU A 9 1.38 15.26 13.15
C LEU A 9 2.04 14.02 12.54
N ARG A 10 1.39 13.42 11.54
CA ARG A 10 1.83 12.20 10.84
C ARG A 10 1.04 12.04 9.55
N LEU A 11 1.41 11.04 8.75
CA LEU A 11 0.52 10.50 7.74
C LEU A 11 -0.67 9.84 8.46
N ASP A 12 -1.88 10.36 8.22
CA ASP A 12 -3.09 9.83 8.87
C ASP A 12 -3.63 8.60 8.12
N HIS A 13 -3.78 8.72 6.80
CA HIS A 13 -4.24 7.65 5.95
C HIS A 13 -3.72 7.75 4.53
N VAL A 14 -3.83 6.64 3.79
CA VAL A 14 -3.65 6.56 2.34
C VAL A 14 -4.88 5.89 1.73
N THR A 15 -5.29 6.36 0.56
CA THR A 15 -6.43 5.80 -0.17
C THR A 15 -5.99 5.12 -1.45
N PHE A 16 -6.50 3.91 -1.70
CA PHE A 16 -6.40 3.19 -2.96
C PHE A 16 -7.78 3.00 -3.56
N VAL A 17 -7.89 3.27 -4.87
CA VAL A 17 -9.12 3.02 -5.63
C VAL A 17 -9.01 1.65 -6.28
N VAL A 18 -9.97 0.77 -6.04
CA VAL A 18 -9.90 -0.65 -6.37
C VAL A 18 -11.11 -1.10 -7.18
N ARG A 19 -10.95 -2.14 -8.03
CA ARG A 19 -12.04 -2.70 -8.84
C ARG A 19 -12.88 -3.70 -8.07
N ASP A 20 -12.24 -4.44 -7.17
CA ASP A 20 -12.90 -5.49 -6.39
C ASP A 20 -12.44 -5.42 -4.94
N LEU A 21 -13.37 -5.04 -4.06
CA LEU A 21 -13.10 -4.91 -2.62
C LEU A 21 -12.75 -6.26 -2.00
N ALA A 22 -13.37 -7.36 -2.45
CA ALA A 22 -13.11 -8.67 -1.88
C ALA A 22 -11.68 -9.16 -2.19
N SER A 23 -11.23 -9.02 -3.43
CA SER A 23 -9.86 -9.34 -3.86
C SER A 23 -8.82 -8.47 -3.18
N SER A 24 -9.07 -7.16 -3.13
CA SER A 24 -8.17 -6.22 -2.47
C SER A 24 -8.10 -6.49 -0.98
N ARG A 25 -9.23 -6.74 -0.31
CA ARG A 25 -9.26 -7.15 1.10
C ARG A 25 -8.41 -8.41 1.34
N ARG A 26 -8.57 -9.45 0.52
CA ARG A 26 -7.74 -10.67 0.64
C ARG A 26 -6.26 -10.36 0.53
N PHE A 27 -5.87 -9.46 -0.37
CA PHE A 27 -4.48 -9.03 -0.47
C PHE A 27 -4.00 -8.32 0.80
N TYR A 28 -4.66 -7.23 1.22
CA TYR A 28 -4.18 -6.45 2.37
C TYR A 28 -4.27 -7.22 3.70
N VAL A 29 -5.28 -8.07 3.89
CA VAL A 29 -5.47 -8.85 5.12
C VAL A 29 -4.72 -10.17 5.08
N ASP A 30 -4.96 -11.01 4.07
CA ASP A 30 -4.47 -12.39 4.08
C ASP A 30 -3.03 -12.50 3.55
N VAL A 31 -2.61 -11.60 2.64
CA VAL A 31 -1.25 -11.59 2.09
C VAL A 31 -0.33 -10.67 2.89
N LEU A 32 -0.76 -9.44 3.21
CA LEU A 32 0.05 -8.47 3.95
C LEU A 32 -0.18 -8.47 5.47
N GLY A 33 -1.14 -9.26 5.97
CA GLY A 33 -1.37 -9.42 7.40
C GLY A 33 -1.96 -8.19 8.10
N MET A 34 -2.54 -7.24 7.36
CA MET A 34 -3.13 -6.04 7.96
C MET A 34 -4.43 -6.37 8.69
N GLN A 35 -4.67 -5.65 9.78
CA GLN A 35 -5.93 -5.76 10.52
C GLN A 35 -7.01 -4.92 9.83
N GLU A 36 -8.13 -5.56 9.48
CA GLU A 36 -9.35 -4.85 9.09
C GLU A 36 -10.00 -4.17 10.29
N VAL A 37 -10.39 -2.90 10.12
CA VAL A 37 -10.96 -2.06 11.18
C VAL A 37 -12.31 -1.49 10.77
N PRO A 38 -13.18 -1.12 11.74
CA PRO A 38 -14.47 -0.53 11.44
C PRO A 38 -14.35 0.71 10.57
N ARG A 39 -15.14 0.76 9.51
CA ARG A 39 -15.30 1.91 8.63
C ARG A 39 -16.65 2.58 8.92
N PRO A 40 -16.73 3.93 8.97
CA PRO A 40 -18.01 4.63 9.04
C PRO A 40 -18.94 4.25 7.88
N ALA A 41 -20.25 4.36 8.10
CA ALA A 41 -21.27 4.03 7.11
C ALA A 41 -21.41 5.14 6.04
N PHE A 42 -20.39 5.30 5.19
CA PHE A 42 -20.46 6.19 4.03
C PHE A 42 -21.39 5.62 2.94
N SER A 43 -21.86 6.50 2.06
CA SER A 43 -22.74 6.15 0.93
C SER A 43 -22.05 5.37 -0.21
N PHE A 44 -20.73 5.19 -0.15
CA PHE A 44 -19.94 4.45 -1.13
C PHE A 44 -19.28 3.22 -0.50
N ALA A 45 -18.97 2.22 -1.32
CA ALA A 45 -18.35 0.98 -0.88
C ALA A 45 -16.84 1.16 -0.60
N GLY A 46 -16.35 0.52 0.46
CA GLY A 46 -14.95 0.58 0.85
C GLY A 46 -14.62 -0.25 2.09
N CYS A 47 -13.32 -0.47 2.34
CA CYS A 47 -12.78 -1.20 3.48
C CYS A 47 -11.63 -0.41 4.10
N TRP A 48 -11.46 -0.48 5.42
CA TRP A 48 -10.35 0.17 6.13
C TRP A 48 -9.45 -0.85 6.81
N PHE A 49 -8.14 -0.61 6.77
CA PHE A 49 -7.14 -1.44 7.45
C PHE A 49 -6.18 -0.59 8.29
N GLN A 50 -5.58 -1.20 9.30
CA GLN A 50 -4.59 -0.58 10.16
C GLN A 50 -3.16 -0.96 9.74
N ALA A 51 -2.30 0.03 9.56
CA ALA A 51 -0.86 -0.11 9.36
C ALA A 51 -0.12 0.79 10.37
N GLY A 52 0.17 0.25 11.57
CA GLY A 52 0.74 1.05 12.66
C GLY A 52 -0.21 2.19 13.04
N ALA A 53 0.25 3.45 12.93
CA ALA A 53 -0.55 4.64 13.23
C ALA A 53 -1.31 5.22 12.01
N THR A 54 -1.19 4.58 10.84
CA THR A 54 -1.77 5.02 9.56
C THR A 54 -2.90 4.09 9.15
N LEU A 55 -3.99 4.64 8.63
CA LEU A 55 -5.08 3.86 8.02
C LEU A 55 -4.89 3.67 6.52
N ILE A 56 -5.32 2.52 6.01
CA ILE A 56 -5.39 2.23 4.57
C ILE A 56 -6.85 2.15 4.17
N HIS A 57 -7.28 3.07 3.31
CA HIS A 57 -8.64 3.14 2.81
C HIS A 57 -8.70 2.52 1.42
N LEU A 58 -9.53 1.49 1.25
CA LEU A 58 -9.96 1.06 -0.07
C LEU A 58 -11.29 1.71 -0.41
N ILE A 59 -11.38 2.23 -1.63
CA ILE A 59 -12.60 2.80 -2.20
C ILE A 59 -12.87 2.07 -3.52
N LEU A 60 -14.09 1.58 -3.70
CA LEU A 60 -14.49 1.00 -4.98
C LEU A 60 -14.50 2.07 -6.07
N GLU A 61 -13.98 1.74 -7.25
CA GLU A 61 -13.98 2.67 -8.38
C GLU A 61 -15.38 3.20 -8.72
N HIS A 62 -15.41 4.48 -9.08
CA HIS A 62 -16.61 5.26 -9.33
C HIS A 62 -16.20 6.57 -10.01
N ASP A 63 -17.13 7.23 -10.71
CA ASP A 63 -16.88 8.52 -11.38
C ASP A 63 -16.28 9.60 -10.46
N LEU A 64 -16.59 9.54 -9.15
CA LEU A 64 -16.09 10.49 -8.15
C LEU A 64 -14.72 10.12 -7.57
N SER A 65 -14.38 8.83 -7.50
CA SER A 65 -13.07 8.37 -7.03
C SER A 65 -12.06 8.24 -8.16
N GLY A 66 -12.52 8.20 -9.41
CA GLY A 66 -11.72 7.85 -10.57
C GLY A 66 -11.59 6.33 -10.76
N PRO A 67 -10.86 5.92 -11.81
CA PRO A 67 -10.62 4.51 -12.11
C PRO A 67 -9.69 3.89 -11.06
N ALA A 68 -9.82 2.59 -10.86
CA ALA A 68 -8.93 1.85 -9.99
C ALA A 68 -7.50 1.71 -10.53
N GLY A 69 -6.56 1.63 -9.60
CA GLY A 69 -5.16 1.35 -9.87
C GLY A 69 -4.29 2.60 -9.92
N PHE A 70 -3.24 2.52 -10.73
CA PHE A 70 -2.17 3.50 -10.66
C PHE A 70 -2.60 4.86 -11.21
N PRO A 71 -2.37 5.96 -10.46
CA PRO A 71 -2.99 7.26 -10.75
C PRO A 71 -2.44 7.97 -11.99
N VAL A 72 -1.39 7.44 -12.61
CA VAL A 72 -0.69 8.03 -13.75
C VAL A 72 -0.43 6.95 -14.80
N GLU A 73 -0.73 7.24 -16.06
CA GLU A 73 -0.35 6.32 -17.13
C GLU A 73 1.18 6.26 -17.23
N VAL A 74 1.74 5.05 -17.13
CA VAL A 74 3.18 4.82 -17.19
C VAL A 74 3.48 3.77 -18.24
N LEU A 75 4.43 4.07 -19.13
CA LEU A 75 4.84 3.15 -20.20
C LEU A 75 5.38 1.82 -19.67
N GLN A 76 6.08 1.87 -18.54
CA GLN A 76 6.58 0.70 -17.83
C GLN A 76 6.53 0.96 -16.33
N ARG A 77 6.16 -0.07 -15.58
CA ARG A 77 6.22 -0.06 -14.13
C ARG A 77 7.55 -0.58 -13.63
N SER A 78 8.06 0.12 -12.63
CA SER A 78 9.35 -0.10 -12.01
C SER A 78 9.28 0.30 -10.54
N THR A 79 10.33 -0.06 -9.81
CA THR A 79 10.52 0.29 -8.41
C THR A 79 10.71 1.80 -8.16
N ARG A 80 10.71 2.63 -9.21
CA ARG A 80 10.85 4.10 -9.13
C ARG A 80 9.54 4.87 -9.32
N ASN A 81 8.46 4.19 -9.72
CA ASN A 81 7.15 4.83 -9.87
C ASN A 81 6.56 5.19 -8.49
N HIS A 82 5.54 6.05 -8.43
CA HIS A 82 4.80 6.36 -7.20
C HIS A 82 4.41 5.08 -6.44
N HIS A 83 4.66 5.02 -5.14
CA HIS A 83 4.36 3.85 -4.33
C HIS A 83 4.06 4.27 -2.90
N VAL A 84 3.49 3.32 -2.16
CA VAL A 84 3.34 3.40 -0.71
C VAL A 84 4.21 2.32 -0.10
N ALA A 85 5.05 2.72 0.84
CA ALA A 85 5.96 1.82 1.53
C ALA A 85 5.41 1.45 2.91
N PHE A 86 5.35 0.16 3.20
CA PHE A 86 5.01 -0.39 4.51
C PHE A 86 6.26 -0.92 5.20
N ALA A 87 6.43 -0.55 6.46
CA ALA A 87 7.47 -1.13 7.30
C ALA A 87 7.10 -2.58 7.66
N VAL A 88 8.04 -3.50 7.50
CA VAL A 88 7.94 -4.89 7.95
C VAL A 88 9.14 -5.24 8.83
N PRO A 89 9.02 -6.24 9.72
CA PRO A 89 10.15 -6.63 10.60
C PRO A 89 11.40 -7.05 9.82
N ASP A 90 11.24 -7.80 8.73
CA ASP A 90 12.33 -8.22 7.83
C ASP A 90 11.80 -8.33 6.39
N ALA A 91 12.29 -7.49 5.49
CA ALA A 91 11.85 -7.45 4.11
C ALA A 91 12.33 -8.65 3.27
N ARG A 92 13.44 -9.32 3.65
CA ARG A 92 13.91 -10.55 2.97
C ARG A 92 13.01 -11.73 3.33
N THR A 93 12.65 -11.87 4.61
CA THR A 93 11.71 -12.88 5.08
C THR A 93 10.35 -12.66 4.43
N ALA A 94 9.83 -11.43 4.42
CA ALA A 94 8.58 -11.11 3.74
C ALA A 94 8.63 -11.48 2.24
N ALA A 95 9.71 -11.12 1.54
CA ALA A 95 9.89 -11.49 0.12
C ALA A 95 9.87 -13.02 -0.09
N ALA A 96 10.53 -13.79 0.78
CA ALA A 96 10.54 -15.24 0.70
C ALA A 96 9.14 -15.85 0.93
N GLN A 97 8.40 -15.34 1.92
CA GLN A 97 7.03 -15.76 2.21
C GLN A 97 6.08 -15.47 1.04
N LEU A 98 6.16 -14.26 0.48
CA LEU A 98 5.35 -13.85 -0.67
C LEU A 98 5.63 -14.74 -1.90
N LYS A 99 6.90 -15.01 -2.20
CA LYS A 99 7.28 -15.95 -3.26
C LYS A 99 6.73 -17.35 -3.03
N ALA A 100 6.84 -17.87 -1.81
CA ALA A 100 6.31 -19.18 -1.45
C ALA A 100 4.77 -19.25 -1.58
N ALA A 101 4.08 -18.14 -1.34
CA ALA A 101 2.64 -17.99 -1.54
C ALA A 101 2.24 -17.74 -3.01
N GLY A 102 3.20 -17.71 -3.94
CA GLY A 102 2.93 -17.47 -5.36
C GLY A 102 2.64 -16.00 -5.71
N VAL A 103 2.95 -15.06 -4.82
CA VAL A 103 2.77 -13.62 -5.06
C VAL A 103 3.96 -13.10 -5.88
N PRO A 104 3.74 -12.55 -7.10
CA PRO A 104 4.81 -12.02 -7.91
C PRO A 104 5.45 -10.77 -7.27
N LEU A 105 6.78 -10.76 -7.22
CA LEU A 105 7.55 -9.57 -6.87
C LEU A 105 8.04 -8.89 -8.14
N MET A 106 8.19 -7.57 -8.11
CA MET A 106 8.76 -6.83 -9.24
C MET A 106 10.25 -7.13 -9.41
N ASP A 107 10.95 -7.44 -8.31
CA ASP A 107 12.35 -7.84 -8.26
C ASP A 107 12.64 -8.56 -6.93
N ASP A 108 13.86 -9.09 -6.76
CA ASP A 108 14.35 -9.61 -5.49
C ASP A 108 14.47 -8.50 -4.43
N ALA A 109 14.47 -8.89 -3.15
CA ALA A 109 14.71 -7.97 -2.04
C ALA A 109 16.14 -7.40 -2.10
N LYS A 110 16.25 -6.07 -2.08
CA LYS A 110 17.51 -5.34 -2.27
C LYS A 110 17.96 -4.63 -1.00
N LEU A 111 19.25 -4.78 -0.69
CA LEU A 111 19.92 -3.96 0.30
C LEU A 111 20.17 -2.57 -0.29
N ARG A 112 19.74 -1.54 0.41
CA ARG A 112 19.97 -0.14 0.06
C ARG A 112 21.32 0.34 0.61
N PRO A 113 21.90 1.42 0.06
CA PRO A 113 23.15 2.00 0.56
C PRO A 113 23.10 2.48 2.02
N ASP A 114 21.91 2.76 2.55
CA ASP A 114 21.67 3.18 3.94
C ASP A 114 21.43 1.99 4.90
N GLY A 115 21.59 0.75 4.42
CA GLY A 115 21.46 -0.48 5.22
C GLY A 115 20.05 -1.05 5.28
N ALA A 116 19.02 -0.28 4.92
CA ALA A 116 17.65 -0.80 4.85
C ALA A 116 17.48 -1.84 3.72
N VAL A 117 16.50 -2.73 3.85
CA VAL A 117 16.12 -3.68 2.80
C VAL A 117 14.75 -3.33 2.28
N GLN A 118 14.59 -3.32 0.96
CA GLN A 118 13.32 -3.04 0.28
C GLN A 118 12.96 -4.14 -0.72
N VAL A 119 11.67 -4.35 -0.92
CA VAL A 119 11.12 -5.22 -1.97
C VAL A 119 9.81 -4.65 -2.48
N PHE A 120 9.53 -4.82 -3.76
CA PHE A 120 8.36 -4.23 -4.42
C PHE A 120 7.45 -5.31 -5.00
N LEU A 121 6.15 -5.07 -4.89
CA LEU A 121 5.09 -5.91 -5.44
C LEU A 121 3.94 -5.04 -5.94
N LEU A 122 3.03 -5.69 -6.67
CA LEU A 122 1.78 -5.07 -7.12
C LEU A 122 0.61 -5.64 -6.31
N ASP A 123 -0.31 -4.77 -5.90
CA ASP A 123 -1.60 -5.23 -5.40
C ASP A 123 -2.50 -5.70 -6.58
N PRO A 124 -3.71 -6.23 -6.32
CA PRO A 124 -4.61 -6.73 -7.38
C PRO A 124 -5.00 -5.68 -8.42
N ASP A 125 -5.02 -4.41 -8.02
CA ASP A 125 -5.34 -3.28 -8.88
C ASP A 125 -4.12 -2.54 -9.35
N ASN A 126 -2.95 -3.18 -9.26
CA ASN A 126 -1.75 -2.68 -9.87
C ASN A 126 -1.37 -1.32 -9.19
N HIS A 127 -1.49 -1.18 -7.88
CA HIS A 127 -0.76 -0.18 -7.11
C HIS A 127 0.64 -0.72 -6.80
N VAL A 128 1.66 0.14 -6.83
CA VAL A 128 3.02 -0.26 -6.46
C VAL A 128 3.14 -0.18 -4.95
N ILE A 129 3.41 -1.32 -4.33
CA ILE A 129 3.61 -1.46 -2.89
C ILE A 129 5.09 -1.74 -2.65
N GLU A 130 5.68 -1.08 -1.67
CA GLU A 130 7.02 -1.39 -1.15
C GLU A 130 6.90 -1.98 0.25
N LEU A 131 7.64 -3.05 0.53
CA LEU A 131 7.88 -3.52 1.89
C LEU A 131 9.33 -3.19 2.25
N CYS A 132 9.53 -2.52 3.38
CA CYS A 132 10.83 -2.04 3.81
C CYS A 132 11.12 -2.44 5.26
N SER A 133 12.34 -2.88 5.54
CA SER A 133 12.87 -3.05 6.89
C SER A 133 14.10 -2.16 7.06
N GLY A 134 14.27 -1.57 8.24
CA GLY A 134 15.43 -0.73 8.57
C GLY A 134 16.76 -1.50 8.54
N PRO A 135 17.90 -0.79 8.71
CA PRO A 135 19.21 -1.40 8.87
C PRO A 135 19.33 -2.28 10.11
#